data_AF-A0A0C4E486-F1
#
_entry.id   AF-A0A0C4E486-F1
#
_cell.length_a   1.000
_cell.length_b   1.000
_cell.length_c   1.000
_cell.angle_alpha   90.00
_cell.angle_beta   90.00
_cell.angle_gamma   90.00
#
_symmetry.space_group_name_H-M   'P 1'
#
loop_
_entity.id
_entity.type
_entity.pdbx_description
1 polymer ?
#
loop_
_entity_poly.entity_id
_entity_poly.type
_entity_poly.pdbx_seq_one_letter_code
_entity_poly.pdbx_strand_id
1 'polypeptide(L)'
;MAESYVFPVHSLLDPVVGEPDDVQGWLDEMRIDLASRGEDGAMLTLSRLQAMHDFFEEPSQDLASIAERIDAWVHVDDSYTQPDYMFWQAIADAAKKLTNHHDRLLDLIVAIHRLAPEGTKESLSFNEVFGQFQGWRSTGTQESVKKFLATAYVAELFMAKLALRGLTASEDEPEAVKNLSSWLERGASAIRAELENTAWDPESTTFAYADGDVETLEIPSEYQVEPKEGDQQEAEEVEEEEELVEAYKSVHALNYAILFVEPWLKMCGGELYDACKAGGTFPCDVPDQHAPTNFGIGKGYCLERWDFWRSRLEEISVAGELDVATRQVAKDCLETMTKIEREKQRG
;
A
#
# COMPACT_ATOMS: atom_id res chain seq x y z
N MET A 1 -8.80 19.99 14.17
CA MET A 1 -7.45 20.49 13.81
C MET A 1 -6.69 19.28 13.32
N ALA A 2 -6.69 19.04 12.01
CA ALA A 2 -5.81 18.04 11.42
C ALA A 2 -4.40 18.64 11.47
N GLU A 3 -3.51 18.06 12.27
CA GLU A 3 -2.08 18.35 12.15
C GLU A 3 -1.71 18.08 10.69
N SER A 4 -1.15 19.07 9.99
CA SER A 4 -0.68 18.88 8.63
C SER A 4 0.42 17.82 8.66
N TYR A 5 0.07 16.59 8.32
CA TYR A 5 1.02 15.50 8.25
C TYR A 5 1.83 15.69 6.97
N VAL A 6 2.91 16.45 7.10
CA VAL A 6 3.97 16.50 6.07
C VAL A 6 4.38 15.04 5.82
N PHE A 7 4.42 14.65 4.55
CA PHE A 7 4.86 13.31 4.16
C PHE A 7 6.21 13.04 4.84
N PRO A 8 6.36 11.97 5.63
CA PRO A 8 7.64 11.68 6.24
C PRO A 8 8.64 11.42 5.12
N VAL A 9 9.52 12.37 4.87
CA VAL A 9 10.68 12.19 4.00
C VAL A 9 11.61 11.25 4.73
N HIS A 10 11.32 9.95 4.63
CA HIS A 10 12.15 8.93 5.20
C HIS A 10 13.41 8.84 4.34
N SER A 11 14.60 8.90 4.95
CA SER A 11 15.88 8.93 4.22
C SER A 11 16.08 7.73 3.28
N LEU A 12 15.33 6.64 3.50
CA LEU A 12 15.35 5.45 2.63
C LEU A 12 14.51 5.62 1.35
N LEU A 13 13.64 6.62 1.30
CA LEU A 13 12.76 6.96 0.17
C LEU A 13 13.23 8.20 -0.60
N ASP A 14 14.15 8.97 0.00
CA ASP A 14 14.61 10.29 -0.45
C ASP A 14 15.08 10.37 -1.93
N PRO A 15 15.83 9.41 -2.50
CA PRO A 15 16.20 9.48 -3.93
C PRO A 15 15.12 8.97 -4.88
N VAL A 16 14.05 8.32 -4.38
CA VAL A 16 12.97 7.78 -5.22
C VAL A 16 11.78 8.75 -5.30
N VAL A 17 11.45 9.37 -4.17
CA VAL A 17 10.34 10.35 -4.04
C VAL A 17 10.86 11.77 -4.33
N GLY A 18 12.09 11.90 -4.82
CA GLY A 18 12.83 13.17 -4.98
C GLY A 18 12.42 14.03 -6.17
N GLU A 19 11.37 13.67 -6.92
CA GLU A 19 10.76 14.65 -7.81
C GLU A 19 9.96 15.62 -6.94
N PRO A 20 10.23 16.94 -7.03
CA PRO A 20 9.42 17.92 -6.31
C PRO A 20 7.96 17.74 -6.73
N ASP A 21 7.02 17.89 -5.79
CA ASP A 21 5.58 17.95 -6.08
C ASP A 21 5.32 19.01 -7.16
N ASP A 22 5.29 18.58 -8.42
CA ASP A 22 5.10 19.43 -9.60
C ASP A 22 3.66 19.26 -10.07
N VAL A 23 2.75 19.92 -9.36
CA VAL A 23 1.34 19.99 -9.72
C VAL A 23 1.16 20.43 -11.17
N GLN A 24 1.93 21.43 -11.61
CA GLN A 24 1.80 21.98 -12.95
C GLN A 24 2.29 20.98 -14.00
N GLY A 25 3.42 20.31 -13.76
CA GLY A 25 3.91 19.21 -14.59
C GLY A 25 2.91 18.06 -14.69
N TRP A 26 2.32 17.65 -13.57
CA TRP A 26 1.26 16.63 -13.57
C TRP A 26 0.02 17.06 -14.38
N LEU A 27 -0.43 18.31 -14.21
CA LEU A 27 -1.55 18.86 -15.00
C LEU A 27 -1.21 18.92 -16.49
N ASP A 28 0.03 19.23 -16.86
CA ASP A 28 0.50 19.23 -18.24
C ASP A 28 0.54 17.81 -18.84
N GLU A 29 0.96 16.81 -18.08
CA GLU A 29 0.87 15.40 -18.49
C GLU A 29 -0.58 14.98 -18.76
N MET A 30 -1.52 15.37 -17.89
CA MET A 30 -2.94 15.08 -18.10
C MET A 30 -3.52 15.80 -19.33
N ARG A 31 -3.06 17.03 -19.63
CA ARG A 31 -3.42 17.74 -20.87
C ARG A 31 -2.90 17.00 -22.11
N ILE A 32 -1.67 16.48 -22.05
CA ILE A 32 -1.06 15.70 -23.14
C ILE A 32 -1.83 14.39 -23.34
N ASP A 33 -2.15 13.67 -22.26
CA ASP A 33 -2.95 12.44 -22.32
C ASP A 33 -4.30 12.70 -22.99
N LEU A 34 -5.03 13.73 -22.54
CA LEU A 34 -6.30 14.16 -23.14
C LEU A 34 -6.18 14.52 -24.63
N ALA A 35 -5.15 15.28 -25.01
CA ALA A 35 -4.93 15.64 -26.40
C ALA A 35 -4.59 14.43 -27.28
N SER A 36 -3.93 13.41 -26.72
CA SER A 36 -3.48 12.22 -27.46
C SER A 36 -4.56 11.16 -27.62
N ARG A 37 -5.40 10.94 -26.59
CA ARG A 37 -6.40 9.87 -26.55
C ARG A 37 -7.82 10.35 -26.85
N GLY A 38 -8.08 11.65 -26.72
CA GLY A 38 -9.43 12.22 -26.78
C GLY A 38 -10.25 11.92 -25.51
N GLU A 39 -11.43 12.53 -25.42
CA GLU A 39 -12.29 12.48 -24.22
C GLU A 39 -12.68 11.05 -23.78
N ASP A 40 -12.83 10.12 -24.74
CA ASP A 40 -13.30 8.76 -24.45
C ASP A 40 -12.21 7.81 -23.94
N GLY A 41 -10.93 8.20 -24.06
CA GLY A 41 -9.80 7.32 -23.73
C GLY A 41 -8.77 7.91 -22.76
N ALA A 42 -8.92 9.19 -22.42
CA ALA A 42 -8.03 9.89 -21.52
C ALA A 42 -8.35 9.62 -20.05
N MET A 43 -7.35 9.78 -19.17
CA MET A 43 -7.51 9.68 -17.73
C MET A 43 -8.51 10.70 -17.18
N LEU A 44 -8.49 11.92 -17.72
CA LEU A 44 -9.38 13.01 -17.33
C LEU A 44 -10.05 13.62 -18.57
N THR A 45 -11.37 13.78 -18.50
CA THR A 45 -12.09 14.63 -19.45
C THR A 45 -11.70 16.10 -19.28
N LEU A 46 -12.01 16.96 -20.26
CA LEU A 46 -11.72 18.39 -20.15
C LEU A 46 -12.34 19.03 -18.90
N SER A 47 -13.58 18.64 -18.56
CA SER A 47 -14.27 19.15 -17.37
C SER A 47 -13.59 18.72 -16.07
N ARG A 48 -13.19 17.44 -15.97
CA ARG A 48 -12.49 16.89 -14.80
C ARG A 48 -11.09 17.48 -14.65
N LEU A 49 -10.38 17.65 -15.76
CA LEU A 49 -9.06 18.31 -15.75
C LEU A 49 -9.14 19.76 -15.26
N GLN A 50 -10.16 20.52 -15.68
CA GLN A 50 -10.37 21.86 -15.15
C GLN A 50 -10.72 21.85 -13.65
N ALA A 51 -11.52 20.88 -13.20
CA ALA A 51 -11.82 20.73 -11.77
C ALA A 51 -10.57 20.39 -10.94
N MET A 52 -9.70 19.51 -11.45
CA MET A 52 -8.42 19.17 -10.81
C MET A 52 -7.44 20.36 -10.79
N HIS A 53 -7.39 21.14 -11.87
CA HIS A 53 -6.62 22.39 -11.90
C HIS A 53 -7.08 23.34 -10.78
N ASP A 54 -8.37 23.62 -10.70
CA ASP A 54 -8.93 24.53 -9.68
C ASP A 54 -8.74 23.97 -8.26
N PHE A 55 -8.84 22.65 -8.10
CA PHE A 55 -8.59 21.95 -6.84
C PHE A 55 -7.19 22.20 -6.29
N PHE A 56 -6.16 22.20 -7.15
CA PHE A 56 -4.78 22.42 -6.74
C PHE A 56 -4.41 23.91 -6.62
N GLU A 57 -4.86 24.75 -7.58
CA GLU A 57 -4.52 26.18 -7.62
C GLU A 57 -5.24 27.00 -6.54
N GLU A 58 -6.45 26.57 -6.13
CA GLU A 58 -7.24 27.29 -5.14
C GLU A 58 -7.58 26.42 -3.92
N PRO A 59 -6.63 26.25 -2.97
CA PRO A 59 -6.81 25.42 -1.79
C PRO A 59 -8.05 25.75 -0.93
N SER A 60 -8.53 26.98 -0.99
CA SER A 60 -9.69 27.44 -0.24
C SER A 60 -11.05 27.09 -0.87
N GLN A 61 -11.07 26.54 -2.09
CA GLN A 61 -12.33 26.13 -2.72
C GLN A 61 -13.03 25.03 -1.92
N ASP A 62 -14.36 25.07 -1.99
CA ASP A 62 -15.21 24.05 -1.38
C ASP A 62 -15.06 22.72 -2.12
N LEU A 63 -14.66 21.68 -1.39
CA LEU A 63 -14.41 20.36 -1.96
C LEU A 63 -15.69 19.71 -2.50
N ALA A 64 -16.87 20.03 -1.94
CA ALA A 64 -18.13 19.51 -2.47
C ALA A 64 -18.39 20.08 -3.89
N SER A 65 -18.18 21.38 -4.10
CA SER A 65 -18.31 21.98 -5.43
C SER A 65 -17.31 21.42 -6.46
N ILE A 66 -16.07 21.15 -6.04
CA ILE A 66 -15.08 20.47 -6.90
C ILE A 66 -15.54 19.05 -7.23
N ALA A 67 -15.97 18.29 -6.22
CA ALA A 67 -16.43 16.91 -6.40
C ALA A 67 -17.66 16.82 -7.32
N GLU A 68 -18.62 17.74 -7.23
CA GLU A 68 -19.76 17.83 -8.15
C GLU A 68 -19.33 18.03 -9.61
N ARG A 69 -18.27 18.81 -9.85
CA ARG A 69 -17.72 19.05 -11.20
C ARG A 69 -16.94 17.86 -11.75
N ILE A 70 -16.36 17.07 -10.86
CA ILE A 70 -15.66 15.83 -11.21
C ILE A 70 -16.68 14.76 -11.63
N ASP A 71 -17.81 14.65 -10.92
CA ASP A 71 -18.91 13.74 -11.25
C ASP A 71 -18.42 12.31 -11.50
N ALA A 72 -17.59 11.77 -10.59
CA ALA A 72 -16.94 10.46 -10.70
C ALA A 72 -17.52 9.44 -9.69
N TRP A 73 -18.81 9.14 -9.82
CA TRP A 73 -19.46 8.09 -9.04
C TRP A 73 -19.30 6.75 -9.76
N VAL A 74 -19.00 5.67 -9.04
CA VAL A 74 -18.91 4.34 -9.64
C VAL A 74 -20.30 3.91 -10.11
N HIS A 75 -20.49 3.82 -11.43
CA HIS A 75 -21.69 3.21 -12.01
C HIS A 75 -21.54 1.68 -11.99
N VAL A 76 -22.44 1.00 -11.28
CA VAL A 76 -22.47 -0.47 -11.05
C VAL A 76 -22.84 -1.27 -12.32
N ASP A 77 -22.59 -0.75 -13.52
CA ASP A 77 -22.88 -1.47 -14.77
C ASP A 77 -21.61 -2.15 -15.30
N ASP A 78 -21.71 -3.48 -15.49
CA ASP A 78 -20.68 -4.52 -15.69
C ASP A 78 -19.67 -4.33 -16.86
N SER A 79 -19.58 -3.15 -17.46
CA SER A 79 -18.61 -2.86 -18.53
C SER A 79 -17.40 -2.12 -17.99
N TYR A 80 -16.24 -2.78 -18.00
CA TYR A 80 -14.89 -2.26 -17.70
C TYR A 80 -14.41 -1.08 -18.57
N THR A 81 -15.29 -0.40 -19.29
CA THR A 81 -15.00 0.70 -20.24
C THR A 81 -15.47 2.06 -19.73
N GLN A 82 -15.60 2.26 -18.42
CA GLN A 82 -16.23 3.46 -17.87
C GLN A 82 -15.24 4.63 -17.66
N PRO A 83 -15.61 5.88 -17.99
CA PRO A 83 -14.84 7.10 -17.71
C PRO A 83 -14.40 7.25 -16.25
N ASP A 84 -15.10 6.64 -15.29
CA ASP A 84 -14.79 6.74 -13.87
C ASP A 84 -13.57 5.93 -13.48
N TYR A 85 -13.35 4.78 -14.12
CA TYR A 85 -12.13 4.00 -13.92
C TYR A 85 -10.88 4.79 -14.32
N MET A 86 -10.95 5.52 -15.43
CA MET A 86 -9.88 6.39 -15.92
C MET A 86 -9.60 7.56 -14.94
N PHE A 87 -10.65 8.14 -14.35
CA PHE A 87 -10.48 9.15 -13.30
C PHE A 87 -9.76 8.58 -12.07
N TRP A 88 -10.12 7.37 -11.62
CA TRP A 88 -9.44 6.74 -10.48
C TRP A 88 -7.98 6.39 -10.79
N GLN A 89 -7.65 6.07 -12.04
CA GLN A 89 -6.24 5.97 -12.47
C GLN A 89 -5.51 7.32 -12.35
N ALA A 90 -6.16 8.43 -12.72
CA ALA A 90 -5.59 9.77 -12.55
C ALA A 90 -5.32 10.10 -11.08
N ILE A 91 -6.25 9.75 -10.18
CA ILE A 91 -6.09 9.92 -8.73
C ILE A 91 -4.93 9.07 -8.20
N ALA A 92 -4.78 7.84 -8.69
CA ALA A 92 -3.66 6.97 -8.30
C ALA A 92 -2.31 7.54 -8.76
N ASP A 93 -2.24 8.04 -9.99
CA ASP A 93 -1.04 8.69 -10.53
C ASP A 93 -0.70 9.98 -9.77
N ALA A 94 -1.70 10.81 -9.48
CA ALA A 94 -1.56 12.01 -8.65
C ALA A 94 -1.06 11.66 -7.24
N ALA A 95 -1.62 10.62 -6.60
CA ALA A 95 -1.16 10.16 -5.30
C ALA A 95 0.30 9.67 -5.35
N LYS A 96 0.73 9.04 -6.45
CA LYS A 96 2.12 8.61 -6.61
C LYS A 96 3.09 9.81 -6.72
N LYS A 97 2.72 10.84 -7.48
CA LYS A 97 3.61 11.96 -7.85
C LYS A 97 3.50 13.18 -6.94
N LEU A 98 2.36 13.41 -6.31
CA LEU A 98 2.04 14.63 -5.54
C LEU A 98 1.87 14.30 -4.05
N THR A 99 2.95 13.82 -3.43
CA THR A 99 2.90 13.27 -2.07
C THR A 99 2.55 14.30 -0.99
N ASN A 100 2.89 15.57 -1.20
CA ASN A 100 2.50 16.66 -0.29
C ASN A 100 1.01 17.03 -0.43
N HIS A 101 0.34 16.56 -1.48
CA HIS A 101 -1.08 16.80 -1.72
C HIS A 101 -1.96 15.62 -1.29
N HIS A 102 -1.39 14.54 -0.74
CA HIS A 102 -2.11 13.36 -0.28
C HIS A 102 -3.32 13.70 0.58
N ASP A 103 -3.13 14.50 1.64
CA ASP A 103 -4.22 14.77 2.57
C ASP A 103 -5.40 15.49 1.91
N ARG A 104 -5.09 16.39 0.98
CA ARG A 104 -6.10 17.12 0.21
C ARG A 104 -6.79 16.22 -0.83
N LEU A 105 -6.03 15.36 -1.50
CA LEU A 105 -6.57 14.36 -2.44
C LEU A 105 -7.51 13.40 -1.71
N LEU A 106 -7.13 12.94 -0.52
CA LEU A 106 -7.96 12.08 0.30
C LEU A 106 -9.26 12.77 0.73
N ASP A 107 -9.19 14.05 1.10
CA ASP A 107 -10.40 14.84 1.44
C ASP A 107 -11.33 15.00 0.22
N LEU A 108 -10.77 15.14 -0.98
CA LEU A 108 -11.53 15.16 -2.23
C LEU A 108 -12.23 13.82 -2.49
N ILE A 109 -11.53 12.69 -2.32
CA ILE A 109 -12.12 11.34 -2.45
C ILE A 109 -13.30 11.18 -1.49
N VAL A 110 -13.16 11.67 -0.25
CA VAL A 110 -14.25 11.67 0.74
C VAL A 110 -15.42 12.55 0.29
N ALA A 111 -15.15 13.74 -0.25
CA ALA A 111 -16.19 14.62 -0.77
C ALA A 111 -16.95 13.97 -1.94
N ILE A 112 -16.23 13.32 -2.86
CA ILE A 112 -16.83 12.55 -3.95
C ILE A 112 -17.71 11.43 -3.36
N HIS A 113 -17.16 10.58 -2.49
CA HIS A 113 -17.96 9.49 -1.95
C HIS A 113 -19.25 9.95 -1.23
N ARG A 114 -19.20 11.07 -0.49
CA ARG A 114 -20.38 11.62 0.22
C ARG A 114 -21.47 12.15 -0.70
N LEU A 115 -21.11 12.63 -1.89
CA LEU A 115 -22.06 13.18 -2.87
C LEU A 115 -22.65 12.11 -3.79
N ALA A 116 -22.07 10.90 -3.81
CA ALA A 116 -22.58 9.80 -4.61
C ALA A 116 -24.04 9.47 -4.25
N PRO A 117 -24.92 9.23 -5.24
CA PRO A 117 -26.29 8.75 -5.00
C PRO A 117 -26.35 7.47 -4.14
N GLU A 118 -27.37 7.32 -3.28
CA GLU A 118 -27.51 6.16 -2.37
C GLU A 118 -27.49 4.80 -3.08
N GLY A 119 -27.83 4.72 -4.37
CA GLY A 119 -27.78 3.48 -5.16
C GLY A 119 -26.46 3.23 -5.90
N THR A 120 -25.51 4.16 -5.84
CA THR A 120 -24.17 4.06 -6.47
C THR A 120 -23.04 4.17 -5.45
N LYS A 121 -23.38 4.38 -4.17
CA LYS A 121 -22.48 4.14 -3.04
C LYS A 121 -22.32 2.65 -2.88
N GLU A 122 -21.61 2.00 -3.79
CA GLU A 122 -20.92 0.80 -3.34
C GLU A 122 -19.95 1.23 -2.24
N SER A 123 -19.72 0.35 -1.26
CA SER A 123 -18.45 0.36 -0.53
C SER A 123 -17.38 0.67 -1.56
N LEU A 124 -16.53 1.68 -1.34
CA LEU A 124 -15.35 1.91 -2.18
C LEU A 124 -14.55 0.62 -2.13
N SER A 125 -14.90 -0.30 -3.04
CA SER A 125 -14.56 -1.68 -2.92
C SER A 125 -13.09 -1.67 -3.24
N PHE A 126 -12.32 -1.98 -2.19
CA PHE A 126 -10.87 -1.83 -2.16
C PHE A 126 -10.21 -2.45 -3.40
N ASN A 127 -10.81 -3.50 -3.96
CA ASN A 127 -10.33 -4.18 -5.16
C ASN A 127 -10.72 -3.49 -6.48
N GLU A 128 -11.83 -2.79 -6.57
CA GLU A 128 -12.30 -2.21 -7.85
C GLU A 128 -11.75 -0.80 -8.06
N VAL A 129 -11.73 0.03 -7.01
CA VAL A 129 -11.14 1.37 -7.07
C VAL A 129 -9.63 1.32 -6.88
N PHE A 130 -9.14 0.38 -6.05
CA PHE A 130 -7.73 0.32 -5.64
C PHE A 130 -7.04 -1.03 -5.89
N GLY A 131 -7.67 -2.01 -6.55
CA GLY A 131 -6.96 -3.23 -7.02
C GLY A 131 -5.84 -2.91 -8.01
N GLN A 132 -5.89 -1.73 -8.64
CA GLN A 132 -4.78 -1.14 -9.38
C GLN A 132 -3.51 -0.95 -8.54
N PHE A 133 -3.64 -0.75 -7.22
CA PHE A 133 -2.53 -0.65 -6.27
C PHE A 133 -1.99 -2.03 -5.85
N GLN A 134 -2.81 -3.08 -5.90
CA GLN A 134 -2.32 -4.46 -5.81
C GLN A 134 -1.47 -4.82 -7.05
N GLY A 135 -1.76 -4.16 -8.18
CA GLY A 135 -0.98 -4.17 -9.41
C GLY A 135 0.16 -3.14 -9.45
N TRP A 136 0.51 -2.45 -8.36
CA TRP A 136 1.75 -1.62 -8.31
C TRP A 136 3.04 -2.45 -8.41
N ARG A 137 2.94 -3.76 -8.65
CA ARG A 137 4.01 -4.56 -9.26
C ARG A 137 4.30 -3.97 -10.63
N SER A 138 5.47 -3.35 -10.79
CA SER A 138 5.91 -2.91 -12.12
C SER A 138 5.87 -4.11 -13.06
N THR A 139 4.91 -4.12 -13.99
CA THR A 139 5.02 -4.94 -15.20
C THR A 139 6.02 -4.22 -16.12
N GLY A 140 7.27 -4.23 -15.70
CA GLY A 140 8.37 -3.53 -16.33
C GLY A 140 9.66 -3.93 -15.65
N THR A 141 10.53 -4.59 -16.42
CA THR A 141 11.84 -5.14 -16.06
C THR A 141 12.90 -4.06 -15.72
N GLN A 142 12.52 -2.88 -15.23
CA GLN A 142 13.44 -1.72 -15.17
C GLN A 142 13.35 -0.81 -13.93
N GLU A 143 12.54 -1.09 -12.92
CA GLU A 143 12.55 -0.30 -11.68
C GLU A 143 13.38 -0.99 -10.60
N SER A 144 14.46 -0.34 -10.13
CA SER A 144 15.22 -0.82 -8.97
C SER A 144 14.30 -1.18 -7.81
N VAL A 145 14.59 -2.26 -7.06
CA VAL A 145 13.86 -2.73 -5.87
C VAL A 145 13.42 -1.57 -4.95
N LYS A 146 14.35 -0.64 -4.73
CA LYS A 146 14.16 0.55 -3.91
C LYS A 146 13.03 1.46 -4.42
N LYS A 147 12.95 1.65 -5.75
CA LYS A 147 11.91 2.46 -6.38
C LYS A 147 10.54 1.83 -6.27
N PHE A 148 10.47 0.52 -6.52
CA PHE A 148 9.26 -0.26 -6.34
C PHE A 148 8.76 -0.19 -4.89
N LEU A 149 9.62 -0.47 -3.91
CA LEU A 149 9.25 -0.48 -2.49
C LEU A 149 8.85 0.91 -1.98
N ALA A 150 9.54 1.96 -2.42
CA ALA A 150 9.16 3.32 -2.08
C ALA A 150 7.80 3.72 -2.66
N THR A 151 7.54 3.34 -3.91
CA THR A 151 6.24 3.52 -4.55
C THR A 151 5.16 2.76 -3.76
N ALA A 152 5.35 1.46 -3.50
CA ALA A 152 4.42 0.69 -2.68
C ALA A 152 4.18 1.34 -1.30
N TYR A 153 5.19 1.90 -0.64
CA TYR A 153 5.03 2.55 0.66
C TYR A 153 4.14 3.80 0.57
N VAL A 154 4.33 4.63 -0.46
CA VAL A 154 3.49 5.80 -0.73
C VAL A 154 2.02 5.38 -0.86
N ALA A 155 1.75 4.28 -1.57
CA ALA A 155 0.41 3.71 -1.67
C ALA A 155 -0.14 3.28 -0.31
N GLU A 156 0.60 2.47 0.45
CA GLU A 156 0.13 1.96 1.74
C GLU A 156 -0.15 3.10 2.73
N LEU A 157 0.68 4.14 2.74
CA LEU A 157 0.43 5.33 3.55
C LEU A 157 -0.84 6.05 3.12
N PHE A 158 -1.03 6.27 1.82
CA PHE A 158 -2.24 6.90 1.28
C PHE A 158 -3.49 6.12 1.66
N MET A 159 -3.45 4.79 1.51
CA MET A 159 -4.56 3.89 1.81
C MET A 159 -4.92 3.88 3.29
N ALA A 160 -3.94 3.76 4.17
CA ALA A 160 -4.19 3.78 5.60
C ALA A 160 -4.72 5.17 6.06
N LYS A 161 -4.23 6.27 5.48
CA LYS A 161 -4.78 7.62 5.72
C LYS A 161 -6.22 7.78 5.20
N LEU A 162 -6.59 7.10 4.12
CA LEU A 162 -7.95 7.06 3.60
C LEU A 162 -8.90 6.35 4.57
N ALA A 163 -8.46 5.21 5.12
CA ALA A 163 -9.20 4.45 6.11
C ALA A 163 -9.58 5.31 7.34
N LEU A 164 -8.63 6.11 7.84
CA LEU A 164 -8.86 7.01 8.97
C LEU A 164 -9.91 8.10 8.71
N ARG A 165 -10.11 8.51 7.45
CA ARG A 165 -11.08 9.58 7.12
C ARG A 165 -12.52 9.15 7.21
N GLY A 166 -12.78 7.90 7.61
CA GLY A 166 -14.13 7.45 7.90
C GLY A 166 -14.98 7.44 6.63
N LEU A 167 -14.44 6.89 5.54
CA LEU A 167 -15.26 6.29 4.47
C LEU A 167 -15.98 5.00 4.93
N THR A 168 -16.20 4.93 6.24
CA THR A 168 -17.28 4.21 6.84
C THR A 168 -18.56 4.81 6.30
N ALA A 169 -19.44 3.97 5.74
CA ALA A 169 -20.81 4.35 5.46
C ALA A 169 -21.44 5.03 6.71
N SER A 170 -22.60 5.67 6.54
CA SER A 170 -23.25 6.40 7.62
C SER A 170 -23.27 5.60 8.93
N GLU A 171 -23.16 6.26 10.09
CA GLU A 171 -23.08 5.63 11.42
C GLU A 171 -24.21 4.61 11.72
N ASP A 172 -25.28 4.63 10.90
CA ASP A 172 -26.45 3.78 10.99
C ASP A 172 -26.44 2.54 10.07
N GLU A 173 -25.38 2.30 9.27
CA GLU A 173 -25.35 1.21 8.28
C GLU A 173 -24.44 0.03 8.65
N PRO A 174 -24.92 -1.23 8.54
CA PRO A 174 -24.10 -2.45 8.61
C PRO A 174 -22.88 -2.47 7.68
N GLU A 175 -22.90 -1.64 6.63
CA GLU A 175 -21.86 -1.50 5.62
C GLU A 175 -20.66 -0.66 6.10
N ALA A 176 -20.86 0.24 7.07
CA ALA A 176 -19.80 1.02 7.71
C ALA A 176 -18.83 0.11 8.48
N VAL A 177 -19.39 -0.89 9.16
CA VAL A 177 -18.66 -1.93 9.89
C VAL A 177 -17.90 -2.86 8.93
N LYS A 178 -18.49 -3.17 7.77
CA LYS A 178 -17.86 -3.98 6.72
C LYS A 178 -16.62 -3.27 6.15
N ASN A 179 -16.69 -1.96 5.92
CA ASN A 179 -15.53 -1.18 5.43
C ASN A 179 -14.39 -1.16 6.46
N LEU A 180 -14.69 -0.91 7.74
CA LEU A 180 -13.69 -0.97 8.81
C LEU A 180 -13.02 -2.35 8.91
N SER A 181 -13.79 -3.43 8.75
CA SER A 181 -13.20 -4.77 8.72
C SER A 181 -12.21 -4.92 7.57
N SER A 182 -12.56 -4.56 6.33
CA SER A 182 -11.63 -4.68 5.19
C SER A 182 -10.33 -3.88 5.36
N TRP A 183 -10.38 -2.70 6.01
CA TRP A 183 -9.18 -1.92 6.32
C TRP A 183 -8.31 -2.57 7.41
N LEU A 184 -8.95 -3.11 8.45
CA LEU A 184 -8.28 -3.90 9.47
C LEU A 184 -7.62 -5.13 8.84
N GLU A 185 -8.28 -5.78 7.89
CA GLU A 185 -7.76 -6.96 7.20
C GLU A 185 -6.55 -6.64 6.32
N ARG A 186 -6.56 -5.49 5.64
CA ARG A 186 -5.41 -5.03 4.84
C ARG A 186 -4.22 -4.71 5.72
N GLY A 187 -4.42 -3.96 6.81
CA GLY A 187 -3.35 -3.63 7.76
C GLY A 187 -2.78 -4.86 8.44
N ALA A 188 -3.64 -5.80 8.83
CA ALA A 188 -3.22 -7.10 9.35
C ALA A 188 -2.40 -7.91 8.33
N SER A 189 -2.83 -7.94 7.06
CA SER A 189 -2.09 -8.59 5.98
C SER A 189 -0.73 -7.94 5.71
N ALA A 190 -0.65 -6.61 5.76
CA ALA A 190 0.62 -5.89 5.59
C ALA A 190 1.59 -6.19 6.75
N ILE A 191 1.14 -6.11 7.99
CA ILE A 191 1.97 -6.42 9.16
C ILE A 191 2.44 -7.88 9.13
N ARG A 192 1.56 -8.82 8.74
CA ARG A 192 1.94 -10.23 8.55
C ARG A 192 3.02 -10.39 7.49
N ALA A 193 2.88 -9.75 6.33
CA ALA A 193 3.84 -9.85 5.25
C ALA A 193 5.25 -9.45 5.73
N GLU A 194 5.37 -8.37 6.49
CA GLU A 194 6.67 -7.82 6.86
C GLU A 194 7.24 -8.34 8.18
N LEU A 195 6.39 -8.72 9.15
CA LEU A 195 6.86 -9.19 10.45
C LEU A 195 6.82 -10.71 10.60
N GLU A 196 5.86 -11.39 9.96
CA GLU A 196 5.71 -12.85 10.07
C GLU A 196 6.33 -13.62 8.90
N ASN A 197 6.26 -13.10 7.67
CA ASN A 197 6.76 -13.83 6.50
C ASN A 197 8.22 -13.52 6.18
N THR A 198 8.71 -12.31 6.50
CA THR A 198 10.11 -11.96 6.26
C THR A 198 11.01 -12.86 7.10
N ALA A 199 11.84 -13.66 6.44
CA ALA A 199 12.71 -14.59 7.14
C ALA A 199 13.64 -13.83 8.09
N TRP A 200 13.84 -14.43 9.25
CA TRP A 200 14.66 -13.86 10.28
C TRP A 200 15.46 -14.93 10.96
N ASP A 201 16.76 -14.73 10.91
CA ASP A 201 17.67 -15.31 11.85
C ASP A 201 18.64 -14.18 12.22
N PRO A 202 18.65 -13.72 13.48
CA PRO A 202 19.56 -12.66 13.92
C PRO A 202 21.03 -13.08 13.80
N GLU A 203 21.33 -14.36 13.58
CA GLU A 203 22.67 -14.90 13.34
C GLU A 203 22.95 -15.21 11.85
N SER A 204 21.94 -15.15 10.97
CA SER A 204 22.09 -15.43 9.53
C SER A 204 21.97 -14.18 8.68
N THR A 205 22.91 -14.00 7.76
CA THR A 205 22.87 -12.94 6.73
C THR A 205 22.11 -13.37 5.47
N THR A 206 21.71 -14.64 5.38
CA THR A 206 21.01 -15.21 4.22
C THR A 206 19.80 -16.05 4.64
N PHE A 207 18.75 -16.09 3.81
CA PHE A 207 17.66 -17.06 3.95
C PHE A 207 18.22 -18.48 3.99
N ALA A 208 17.94 -19.22 5.04
CA ALA A 208 17.69 -20.64 4.90
C ALA A 208 16.17 -20.79 4.92
N TYR A 209 15.54 -21.06 3.77
CA TYR A 209 14.31 -21.83 3.86
C TYR A 209 14.68 -23.11 4.62
N ALA A 210 13.78 -23.64 5.44
CA ALA A 210 13.91 -25.04 5.80
C ALA A 210 14.06 -25.79 4.46
N ASP A 211 15.23 -26.41 4.23
CA ASP A 211 15.52 -27.29 3.09
C ASP A 211 14.62 -28.53 3.14
N GLY A 212 13.30 -28.31 3.17
CA GLY A 212 12.27 -29.31 3.09
C GLY A 212 11.78 -29.32 1.66
N ASP A 213 12.47 -30.09 0.83
CA ASP A 213 11.95 -30.72 -0.39
C ASP A 213 11.13 -29.81 -1.32
N VAL A 214 11.63 -28.61 -1.64
CA VAL A 214 11.39 -28.09 -2.99
C VAL A 214 12.40 -28.83 -3.85
N GLU A 215 12.03 -30.04 -4.29
CA GLU A 215 12.66 -30.65 -5.46
C GLU A 215 12.76 -29.53 -6.48
N THR A 216 13.99 -29.17 -6.82
CA THR A 216 14.31 -28.30 -7.94
C THR A 216 13.40 -28.74 -9.07
N LEU A 217 12.41 -27.90 -9.42
CA LEU A 217 11.61 -28.09 -10.60
C LEU A 217 12.62 -28.08 -11.75
N GLU A 218 13.08 -29.25 -12.17
CA GLU A 218 13.92 -29.42 -13.34
C GLU A 218 13.08 -28.88 -14.49
N ILE A 219 13.39 -27.65 -14.90
CA ILE A 219 12.77 -27.04 -16.07
C ILE A 219 13.05 -28.02 -17.22
N PRO A 220 12.02 -28.66 -17.81
CA PRO A 220 12.24 -29.66 -18.83
C PRO A 220 13.08 -29.06 -19.95
N SER A 221 14.08 -29.79 -20.47
CA SER A 221 15.08 -29.26 -21.42
C SER A 221 14.48 -28.62 -22.68
N GLU A 222 13.22 -28.91 -22.98
CA GLU A 222 12.43 -28.29 -24.05
C GLU A 222 11.99 -26.84 -23.78
N TYR A 223 12.09 -26.37 -22.53
CA TYR A 223 11.90 -24.97 -22.11
C TYR A 223 13.22 -24.26 -21.77
N GLN A 224 14.36 -24.96 -21.87
CA GLN A 224 15.67 -24.32 -21.84
C GLN A 224 15.91 -23.64 -23.19
N VAL A 225 15.56 -22.36 -23.27
CA VAL A 225 15.92 -21.53 -24.42
C VAL A 225 17.42 -21.26 -24.31
N GLU A 226 18.22 -21.86 -25.19
CA GLU A 226 19.63 -21.46 -25.29
C GLU A 226 19.66 -19.97 -25.67
N PRO A 227 20.36 -19.11 -24.90
CA PRO A 227 20.45 -17.70 -25.20
C PRO A 227 21.02 -17.55 -26.60
N LYS A 228 20.25 -16.92 -27.50
CA LYS A 228 20.76 -16.61 -28.84
C LYS A 228 21.91 -15.63 -28.66
N GLU A 229 23.07 -15.96 -29.22
CA GLU A 229 24.22 -15.05 -29.27
C GLU A 229 23.80 -13.72 -29.92
N GLY A 230 23.53 -12.70 -29.10
CA GLY A 230 23.09 -11.39 -29.57
C GLY A 230 22.30 -10.55 -28.56
N ASP A 231 21.59 -11.16 -27.60
CA ASP A 231 20.70 -10.43 -26.71
C ASP A 231 21.35 -10.18 -25.33
N GLN A 232 22.26 -9.18 -25.28
CA GLN A 232 22.83 -8.68 -24.02
C GLN A 232 21.75 -8.18 -23.04
N GLN A 233 20.60 -7.75 -23.58
CA GLN A 233 19.47 -7.23 -22.81
C GLN A 233 18.75 -8.34 -22.00
N GLU A 234 18.65 -9.56 -22.54
CA GLU A 234 18.04 -10.69 -21.81
C GLU A 234 18.95 -11.22 -20.68
N ALA A 235 20.27 -11.13 -20.83
CA ALA A 235 21.21 -11.54 -19.77
C ALA A 235 21.25 -10.54 -18.60
N GLU A 236 21.18 -9.23 -18.89
CA GLU A 236 21.07 -8.17 -17.88
C GLU A 236 19.72 -8.26 -17.13
N GLU A 237 18.61 -8.56 -17.82
CA GLU A 237 17.28 -8.74 -17.20
C GLU A 237 17.23 -9.94 -16.23
N VAL A 238 17.94 -11.03 -16.52
CA VAL A 238 18.01 -12.21 -15.64
C VAL A 238 18.88 -11.95 -14.41
N GLU A 239 20.00 -11.24 -14.54
CA GLU A 239 20.85 -10.85 -13.38
C GLU A 239 20.10 -9.89 -12.43
N GLU A 240 19.33 -8.93 -12.95
CA GLU A 240 18.52 -8.02 -12.13
C GLU A 240 17.37 -8.74 -11.41
N GLU A 241 16.74 -9.73 -12.02
CA GLU A 241 15.69 -10.56 -11.39
C GLU A 241 16.26 -11.47 -10.28
N GLU A 242 17.46 -12.01 -10.46
CA GLU A 242 18.18 -12.74 -9.42
C GLU A 242 18.57 -11.83 -8.24
N GLU A 243 19.07 -10.61 -8.50
CA GLU A 243 19.35 -9.61 -7.45
C GLU A 243 18.07 -9.19 -6.69
N LEU A 244 16.94 -9.04 -7.39
CA LEU A 244 15.63 -8.77 -6.79
C LEU A 244 15.25 -9.89 -5.81
N VAL A 245 15.34 -11.14 -6.27
CA VAL A 245 15.00 -12.32 -5.48
C VAL A 245 15.96 -12.46 -4.29
N GLU A 246 17.26 -12.21 -4.46
CA GLU A 246 18.24 -12.23 -3.36
C GLU A 246 18.01 -11.10 -2.34
N ALA A 247 17.64 -9.89 -2.79
CA ALA A 247 17.34 -8.77 -1.91
C ALA A 247 16.12 -9.05 -1.02
N TYR A 248 15.04 -9.64 -1.57
CA TYR A 248 13.90 -10.11 -0.78
C TYR A 248 14.23 -11.31 0.11
N LYS A 249 15.28 -12.08 -0.26
CA LYS A 249 15.83 -13.20 0.52
C LYS A 249 16.92 -12.79 1.51
N SER A 250 17.08 -11.50 1.81
CA SER A 250 18.04 -11.01 2.81
C SER A 250 17.33 -10.31 3.95
N VAL A 251 17.92 -10.35 5.14
CA VAL A 251 17.50 -9.52 6.28
C VAL A 251 17.46 -8.03 5.93
N HIS A 252 18.28 -7.60 4.97
CA HIS A 252 18.30 -6.22 4.47
C HIS A 252 17.02 -5.81 3.74
N ALA A 253 16.14 -6.74 3.33
CA ALA A 253 14.80 -6.42 2.84
C ALA A 253 14.02 -5.57 3.85
N LEU A 254 14.26 -5.79 5.15
CA LEU A 254 13.62 -5.04 6.25
C LEU A 254 13.94 -3.55 6.23
N ASN A 255 15.05 -3.13 5.60
CA ASN A 255 15.33 -1.71 5.42
C ASN A 255 14.22 -1.00 4.64
N TYR A 256 13.51 -1.72 3.79
CA TYR A 256 12.43 -1.17 2.99
C TYR A 256 11.07 -1.63 3.53
N ALA A 257 10.97 -2.91 3.89
CA ALA A 257 9.76 -3.55 4.36
C ALA A 257 9.22 -2.99 5.69
N ILE A 258 10.10 -2.60 6.62
CA ILE A 258 9.62 -2.13 7.94
C ILE A 258 8.77 -0.87 7.84
N LEU A 259 8.98 -0.08 6.79
CA LEU A 259 8.27 1.18 6.56
C LEU A 259 6.76 0.93 6.42
N PHE A 260 6.35 -0.19 5.82
CA PHE A 260 4.92 -0.50 5.66
C PHE A 260 4.19 -0.77 6.97
N VAL A 261 4.91 -1.19 8.02
CA VAL A 261 4.30 -1.57 9.31
C VAL A 261 3.83 -0.33 10.08
N GLU A 262 4.61 0.73 10.06
CA GLU A 262 4.41 1.92 10.89
C GLU A 262 3.08 2.64 10.63
N PRO A 263 2.68 2.94 9.37
CA PRO A 263 1.40 3.57 9.08
C PRO A 263 0.22 2.77 9.65
N TRP A 264 0.21 1.45 9.44
CA TRP A 264 -0.88 0.60 9.91
C TRP A 264 -0.94 0.53 11.44
N LEU A 265 0.19 0.40 12.14
CA LEU A 265 0.19 0.43 13.60
C LEU A 265 -0.29 1.77 14.17
N LYS A 266 0.12 2.90 13.57
CA LYS A 266 -0.32 4.23 14.01
C LYS A 266 -1.82 4.45 13.79
N MET A 267 -2.38 3.87 12.73
CA MET A 267 -3.75 4.15 12.28
C MET A 267 -4.78 3.15 12.78
N CYS A 268 -4.48 1.85 12.75
CA CYS A 268 -5.40 0.79 13.16
C CYS A 268 -4.84 -0.14 14.26
N GLY A 269 -3.70 0.22 14.87
CA GLY A 269 -3.07 -0.62 15.91
C GLY A 269 -3.99 -0.87 17.12
N GLY A 270 -4.86 0.08 17.46
CA GLY A 270 -5.84 -0.09 18.55
C GLY A 270 -6.88 -1.16 18.24
N GLU A 271 -7.45 -1.13 17.04
CA GLU A 271 -8.43 -2.08 16.53
C GLU A 271 -7.79 -3.46 16.31
N LEU A 272 -6.54 -3.51 15.84
CA LEU A 272 -5.76 -4.75 15.74
C LEU A 272 -5.53 -5.38 17.11
N TYR A 273 -5.19 -4.58 18.12
CA TYR A 273 -5.02 -5.08 19.48
C TYR A 273 -6.35 -5.62 20.05
N ASP A 274 -7.45 -4.89 19.85
CA ASP A 274 -8.78 -5.34 20.27
C ASP A 274 -9.19 -6.65 19.58
N ALA A 275 -8.90 -6.80 18.28
CA ALA A 275 -9.10 -8.05 17.54
C ALA A 275 -8.25 -9.20 18.11
N CYS A 276 -6.95 -8.96 18.37
CA CYS A 276 -6.06 -9.91 19.04
C CYS A 276 -6.56 -10.33 20.44
N LYS A 277 -7.15 -9.40 21.19
CA LYS A 277 -7.72 -9.67 22.52
C LYS A 277 -9.04 -10.43 22.45
N ALA A 278 -9.89 -10.11 21.49
CA ALA A 278 -11.17 -10.80 21.27
C ALA A 278 -10.97 -12.22 20.73
N GLY A 279 -9.90 -12.42 19.96
CA GLY A 279 -9.66 -13.65 19.21
C GLY A 279 -10.52 -13.73 17.95
N GLY A 280 -10.18 -14.64 17.04
CA GLY A 280 -10.95 -14.87 15.83
C GLY A 280 -10.09 -15.26 14.63
N THR A 281 -10.71 -15.37 13.46
CA THR A 281 -10.00 -15.69 12.23
C THR A 281 -9.13 -14.51 11.81
N PHE A 282 -7.85 -14.78 11.55
CA PHE A 282 -6.95 -13.79 10.97
C PHE A 282 -7.13 -13.79 9.45
N PRO A 283 -7.15 -12.62 8.81
CA PRO A 283 -7.15 -12.50 7.36
C PRO A 283 -5.95 -13.24 6.78
N CYS A 284 -6.16 -14.02 5.74
CA CYS A 284 -5.16 -14.91 5.14
C CYS A 284 -4.76 -16.15 5.97
N ASP A 285 -5.34 -16.40 7.16
CA ASP A 285 -5.34 -17.74 7.77
C ASP A 285 -6.45 -18.61 7.15
N VAL A 286 -6.43 -18.74 5.81
CA VAL A 286 -7.41 -19.55 5.08
C VAL A 286 -7.15 -21.03 5.41
N PRO A 287 -8.18 -21.82 5.77
CA PRO A 287 -8.03 -23.21 6.24
C PRO A 287 -7.25 -24.20 5.36
N ASP A 288 -6.87 -23.83 4.14
CA ASP A 288 -6.16 -24.69 3.19
C ASP A 288 -4.99 -23.98 2.46
N GLN A 289 -4.71 -22.71 2.79
CA GLN A 289 -3.61 -21.92 2.19
C GLN A 289 -2.58 -21.50 3.25
N HIS A 290 -2.38 -22.37 4.25
CA HIS A 290 -1.47 -22.19 5.37
C HIS A 290 0.00 -22.11 4.92
N ALA A 291 0.38 -21.04 4.25
CA ALA A 291 1.77 -20.68 4.06
C ALA A 291 2.38 -20.55 5.46
N PRO A 292 3.40 -21.37 5.80
CA PRO A 292 4.04 -21.28 7.11
C PRO A 292 4.62 -19.88 7.27
N THR A 293 4.25 -19.20 8.35
CA THR A 293 4.87 -17.95 8.77
C THR A 293 5.79 -18.23 9.97
N ASN A 294 6.68 -17.31 10.30
CA ASN A 294 7.56 -17.42 11.47
C ASN A 294 6.77 -17.42 12.80
N PHE A 295 5.51 -16.99 12.80
CA PHE A 295 4.61 -17.09 13.95
C PHE A 295 3.92 -18.47 14.06
N GLY A 296 3.84 -19.20 12.94
CA GLY A 296 3.17 -20.49 12.81
C GLY A 296 1.80 -20.40 12.14
N ILE A 297 1.18 -21.56 11.96
CA ILE A 297 0.00 -21.72 11.09
C ILE A 297 -1.32 -21.59 11.87
N GLY A 298 -2.29 -20.86 11.29
CA GLY A 298 -3.72 -21.00 11.60
C GLY A 298 -4.14 -20.54 12.99
N LYS A 299 -3.34 -19.69 13.63
CA LYS A 299 -3.58 -19.24 15.01
C LYS A 299 -4.59 -18.10 15.13
N GLY A 300 -4.99 -17.49 14.01
CA GLY A 300 -5.96 -16.40 14.04
C GLY A 300 -5.41 -15.15 14.73
N TYR A 301 -6.30 -14.20 15.04
CA TYR A 301 -5.98 -13.08 15.93
C TYR A 301 -5.79 -13.62 17.35
N CYS A 302 -4.70 -13.27 18.00
CA CYS A 302 -4.43 -13.60 19.40
C CYS A 302 -3.37 -12.68 20.00
N LEU A 303 -3.33 -12.59 21.33
CA LEU A 303 -2.32 -11.78 22.03
C LEU A 303 -0.91 -12.32 21.83
N GLU A 304 -0.75 -13.63 21.64
CA GLU A 304 0.55 -14.22 21.31
C GLU A 304 1.09 -13.72 19.96
N ARG A 305 0.21 -13.44 18.99
CA ARG A 305 0.60 -12.85 17.69
C ARG A 305 1.04 -11.41 17.87
N TRP A 306 0.30 -10.65 18.67
CA TRP A 306 0.67 -9.29 19.01
C TRP A 306 2.03 -9.23 19.72
N ASP A 307 2.26 -10.09 20.71
CA ASP A 307 3.55 -10.23 21.39
C ASP A 307 4.68 -10.65 20.43
N PHE A 308 4.39 -11.54 19.48
CA PHE A 308 5.34 -11.92 18.43
C PHE A 308 5.75 -10.72 17.56
N TRP A 309 4.80 -9.94 17.05
CA TRP A 309 5.10 -8.73 16.29
C TRP A 309 5.93 -7.73 17.10
N ARG A 310 5.64 -7.58 18.39
CA ARG A 310 6.44 -6.74 19.29
C ARG A 310 7.86 -7.27 19.44
N SER A 311 8.05 -8.57 19.70
CA SER A 311 9.39 -9.20 19.78
C SER A 311 10.17 -8.96 18.49
N ARG A 312 9.51 -9.14 17.35
CA ARG A 312 10.08 -8.92 16.02
C ARG A 312 10.60 -7.50 15.85
N LEU A 313 9.81 -6.51 16.24
CA LEU A 313 10.19 -5.10 16.19
C LEU A 313 11.34 -4.78 17.14
N GLU A 314 11.37 -5.40 18.33
CA GLU A 314 12.47 -5.25 19.29
C GLU A 314 13.79 -5.76 18.71
N GLU A 315 13.77 -6.95 18.10
CA GLU A 315 14.92 -7.53 17.41
C GLU A 315 15.41 -6.64 16.26
N ILE A 316 14.49 -6.16 15.41
CA ILE A 316 14.81 -5.23 14.31
C ILE A 316 15.43 -3.94 14.85
N SER A 317 14.95 -3.42 15.98
CA SER A 317 15.39 -2.14 16.53
C SER A 317 16.85 -2.10 17.00
N VAL A 318 17.46 -3.28 17.22
CA VAL A 318 18.84 -3.43 17.71
C VAL A 318 19.77 -4.14 16.72
N ALA A 319 19.24 -4.70 15.62
CA ALA A 319 20.02 -5.41 14.61
C ALA A 319 21.04 -4.49 13.92
N GLY A 320 22.32 -4.83 14.04
CA GLY A 320 23.43 -4.00 13.56
C GLY A 320 23.52 -3.90 12.03
N GLU A 321 23.01 -4.93 11.36
CA GLU A 321 22.98 -5.15 9.91
C GLU A 321 22.00 -4.22 9.18
N LEU A 322 21.02 -3.68 9.92
CA LEU A 322 20.01 -2.78 9.36
C LEU A 322 20.45 -1.32 9.41
N ASP A 323 19.79 -0.48 8.63
CA ASP A 323 20.07 0.96 8.64
C ASP A 323 19.61 1.62 9.95
N VAL A 324 20.26 2.73 10.32
CA VAL A 324 19.87 3.51 11.50
C VAL A 324 18.40 3.94 11.41
N ALA A 325 17.94 4.31 10.22
CA ALA A 325 16.58 4.76 9.99
C ALA A 325 15.57 3.61 10.18
N THR A 326 15.85 2.43 9.63
CA THR A 326 15.08 1.19 9.83
C THR A 326 14.91 0.84 11.31
N ARG A 327 16.02 0.87 12.05
CA ARG A 327 16.01 0.63 13.50
C ARG A 327 15.17 1.68 14.23
N GLN A 328 15.20 2.93 13.80
CA GLN A 328 14.41 3.99 14.41
C GLN A 328 12.90 3.77 14.18
N VAL A 329 12.49 3.43 12.95
CA VAL A 329 11.09 3.10 12.64
C VAL A 329 10.60 1.94 13.51
N ALA A 330 11.41 0.90 13.69
CA ALA A 330 11.05 -0.21 14.57
C ALA A 330 10.85 0.24 16.04
N LYS A 331 11.68 1.16 16.54
CA LYS A 331 11.48 1.76 17.89
C LYS A 331 10.19 2.55 17.97
N ASP A 332 9.90 3.37 16.97
CA ASP A 332 8.69 4.18 16.93
C ASP A 332 7.42 3.30 16.90
N CYS A 333 7.48 2.17 16.17
CA CYS A 333 6.45 1.13 16.20
C CYS A 333 6.28 0.49 17.59
N LEU A 334 7.38 0.14 18.27
CA LEU A 334 7.33 -0.42 19.64
C LEU A 334 6.70 0.56 20.64
N GLU A 335 7.08 1.84 20.56
CA GLU A 335 6.50 2.89 21.39
C GLU A 335 4.99 3.03 21.14
N THR A 336 4.58 2.96 19.87
CA THR A 336 3.18 2.99 19.45
C THR A 336 2.40 1.79 20.01
N MET A 337 2.91 0.57 19.85
CA MET A 337 2.27 -0.65 20.40
C MET A 337 2.17 -0.58 21.93
N THR A 338 3.22 -0.13 22.60
CA THR A 338 3.25 0.06 24.06
C THR A 338 2.21 1.08 24.53
N LYS A 339 2.04 2.17 23.78
CA LYS A 339 1.01 3.18 24.06
C LYS A 339 -0.39 2.58 23.94
N ILE A 340 -0.66 1.85 22.85
CA ILE A 340 -1.94 1.16 22.61
C ILE A 340 -2.29 0.22 23.77
N GLU A 341 -1.36 -0.66 24.15
CA GLU A 341 -1.55 -1.60 25.27
C GLU A 341 -1.93 -0.86 26.56
N ARG A 342 -1.22 0.22 26.89
CA ARG A 342 -1.49 1.01 28.10
C ARG A 342 -2.86 1.69 28.07
N GLU A 343 -3.26 2.20 26.92
CA GLU A 343 -4.56 2.86 26.76
C GLU A 343 -5.70 1.84 26.87
N LYS A 344 -5.56 0.67 26.22
CA LYS A 344 -6.57 -0.41 26.20
C LYS A 344 -6.62 -1.27 27.48
N GLN A 345 -5.61 -1.18 28.36
CA GLN A 345 -5.64 -1.78 29.70
C GLN A 345 -6.26 -0.87 30.77
N ARG A 346 -6.39 0.43 30.50
CA ARG A 346 -6.94 1.42 31.44
C ARG A 346 -8.43 1.71 31.24
N GLY A 347 -8.95 1.46 30.04
CA GLY A 347 -10.40 1.43 29.74
C GLY A 347 -10.97 0.05 29.96
#